data_AF-A0A1W2F220-F1
#
_entry.id   AF-A0A1W2F220-F1
#
_cell.length_a   1.000
_cell.length_b   1.000
_cell.length_c   1.000
_cell.angle_alpha   90.00
_cell.angle_beta   90.00
_cell.angle_gamma   90.00
#
_symmetry.space_group_name_H-M   'P 1'
#
loop_
_entity.id
_entity.type
_entity.pdbx_description
1 polymer ?
#
loop_
_entity_poly.entity_id
_entity_poly.type
_entity_poly.pdbx_seq_one_letter_code
_entity_poly.pdbx_strand_id
1 'polypeptide(L)' 'MGNVVWLRPPEEEGPAPGRACLVHSEDEWWEGTVVWEEARRADGLWWGTVTYRKGGWVLTEVHSQHDLRAR' A
#
# COMPACT_ATOMS: atom_id res chain seq x y z
N MET A 1 11.78 13.85 -17.47
CA MET A 1 12.08 13.53 -16.06
C MET A 1 10.92 12.72 -15.53
N GLY A 2 11.10 11.42 -15.32
CA GLY A 2 10.02 10.51 -14.91
C GLY A 2 9.55 10.87 -13.51
N ASN A 3 8.29 11.25 -13.37
CA ASN A 3 7.67 11.51 -12.08
C ASN A 3 7.64 10.19 -11.31
N VAL A 4 8.44 10.08 -10.24
CA VAL A 4 8.28 9.00 -9.26
C VAL A 4 6.95 9.27 -8.56
N VAL A 5 5.91 8.55 -8.95
CA VAL A 5 4.60 8.64 -8.29
C VAL A 5 4.71 7.85 -6.99
N TRP A 6 4.80 8.56 -5.88
CA TRP A 6 4.65 7.96 -4.56
C TRP A 6 3.17 7.81 -4.24
N LEU A 7 2.80 6.73 -3.55
CA LEU A 7 1.40 6.49 -3.17
C LEU A 7 1.02 7.53 -2.15
N ARG A 8 0.14 8.45 -2.53
CA ARG A 8 -0.26 9.53 -1.63
C ARG A 8 -1.17 8.98 -0.52
N PRO A 9 -0.94 9.40 0.72
CA PRO A 9 -1.76 8.99 1.85
C PRO A 9 -3.21 9.51 1.72
N PRO A 10 -4.16 8.88 2.43
CA PRO A 10 -5.58 9.19 2.33
C PRO A 10 -5.97 10.58 2.87
N GLU A 11 -5.08 11.32 3.55
CA GLU A 11 -5.35 12.72 3.91
C GLU A 11 -5.52 13.64 2.69
N GLU A 12 -4.91 13.31 1.54
CA GLU A 12 -5.01 14.13 0.32
C GLU A 12 -6.14 13.68 -0.64
N GLU A 13 -6.57 12.41 -0.57
CA GLU A 13 -7.52 11.82 -1.54
C GLU A 13 -8.69 11.06 -0.89
N GLY A 14 -8.78 11.08 0.45
CA GLY A 14 -9.74 10.30 1.23
C GLY A 14 -9.37 8.81 1.32
N PRO A 15 -9.98 8.06 2.26
CA PRO A 15 -9.86 6.61 2.31
C PRO A 15 -10.58 6.01 1.09
N ALA A 16 -9.86 5.89 -0.02
CA ALA A 16 -10.38 5.24 -1.21
C ALA A 16 -10.48 3.72 -0.97
N PRO A 17 -11.58 3.06 -1.42
CA PRO A 17 -11.76 1.63 -1.28
C PRO A 17 -10.79 0.90 -2.23
N GLY A 18 -9.59 0.62 -1.72
CA GLY A 18 -8.59 -0.18 -2.40
C GLY A 18 -7.87 0.55 -3.52
N ARG A 19 -6.72 1.15 -3.20
CA ARG A 19 -5.83 1.79 -4.16
C ARG A 19 -4.82 0.77 -4.71
N ALA A 20 -4.68 0.69 -6.03
CA ALA A 20 -3.69 -0.21 -6.63
C ALA A 20 -2.28 0.18 -6.18
N CYS A 21 -1.53 -0.77 -5.65
CA CYS A 21 -0.19 -0.58 -5.11
C CYS A 21 0.72 -1.76 -5.44
N LEU A 22 2.02 -1.51 -5.38
CA LEU A 22 3.02 -2.56 -5.32
C LEU A 22 3.38 -2.79 -3.84
N VAL A 23 3.27 -4.03 -3.40
CA VAL A 23 3.56 -4.49 -2.04
C VAL A 23 4.93 -5.16 -2.04
N HIS A 24 5.83 -4.70 -1.17
CA HIS A 24 7.12 -5.37 -0.97
C HIS A 24 6.96 -6.59 -0.04
N SER A 25 7.18 -7.80 -0.57
CA SER A 25 7.07 -9.06 0.17
C SER A 25 8.11 -10.06 -0.32
N GLU A 26 8.93 -10.59 0.59
CA GLU A 26 10.04 -11.51 0.33
C GLU A 26 11.02 -11.01 -0.75
N ASP A 27 11.46 -9.74 -0.63
CA ASP A 27 12.42 -9.09 -1.56
C ASP A 27 11.85 -8.85 -2.99
N GLU A 28 10.57 -9.15 -3.20
CA GLU A 28 9.87 -8.92 -4.47
C GLU A 28 8.72 -7.92 -4.33
N TRP A 29 8.37 -7.24 -5.43
CA TRP A 29 7.25 -6.32 -5.50
C TRP A 29 6.05 -6.99 -6.17
N TRP A 30 4.96 -7.12 -5.43
CA TRP A 30 3.73 -7.78 -5.89
C TRP A 30 2.63 -6.77 -6.16
N GLU A 31 1.89 -6.94 -7.26
CA GLU A 31 0.71 -6.13 -7.54
C GLU A 31 -0.44 -6.48 -6.59
N GLY A 32 -0.92 -5.47 -5.89
CA GLY A 32 -2.01 -5.60 -4.95
C GLY A 32 -2.83 -4.33 -4.83
N THR A 33 -3.66 -4.32 -3.80
CA THR A 33 -4.56 -3.22 -3.51
C THR A 33 -4.44 -2.87 -2.03
N VAL A 34 -4.11 -1.62 -1.70
CA VAL A 34 -4.04 -1.11 -0.33
C VAL A 34 -5.33 -0.40 0.07
N VAL A 35 -5.81 -0.72 1.27
CA VAL A 35 -6.80 0.06 2.01
C VAL A 35 -6.07 0.68 3.19
N TRP A 36 -5.83 1.99 3.11
CA TRP A 36 -5.20 2.74 4.20
C TRP A 36 -6.13 2.79 5.42
N GLU A 37 -5.53 2.82 6.61
CA GLU A 37 -6.26 3.13 7.84
C GLU A 37 -6.78 4.56 7.82
N GLU A 38 -7.78 4.85 8.65
CA GLU A 38 -8.40 6.18 8.72
C GLU A 38 -7.46 7.24 9.31
N ALA A 39 -6.44 6.82 10.06
CA ALA A 39 -5.46 7.69 10.69
C ALA A 39 -4.05 7.11 10.65
N ARG A 40 -3.06 8.00 10.77
CA ARG A 40 -1.67 7.62 11.02
C ARG A 40 -1.56 6.90 12.37
N ARG A 41 -0.70 5.90 12.44
CA ARG A 41 -0.39 5.23 13.71
C ARG A 41 0.50 6.11 14.59
N ALA A 42 0.71 5.67 15.84
CA ALA A 42 1.53 6.38 16.82
C ALA A 42 2.98 6.63 16.36
N ASP A 43 3.49 5.77 15.48
CA ASP A 43 4.77 5.89 14.78
C ASP A 43 4.82 6.98 13.70
N GLY A 44 3.69 7.64 13.42
CA GLY A 44 3.59 8.74 12.45
C GLY A 44 3.52 8.29 10.99
N LEU A 45 3.54 6.98 10.74
CA LEU A 45 3.41 6.39 9.42
C LEU A 45 1.95 6.08 9.08
N TRP A 46 1.65 6.09 7.79
CA TRP A 46 0.43 5.49 7.28
C TRP A 46 0.61 3.99 7.17
N TRP A 47 -0.39 3.28 7.66
CA TRP A 47 -0.48 1.84 7.57
C TRP A 47 -1.73 1.49 6.79
N GLY A 48 -1.62 0.45 5.98
CA GLY A 48 -2.70 0.01 5.12
C GLY A 48 -2.74 -1.51 5.05
N THR A 49 -3.97 -2.02 5.01
CA THR A 49 -4.21 -3.43 4.72
C THR A 49 -4.09 -3.63 3.22
N VAL A 50 -3.14 -4.46 2.80
CA VAL A 50 -2.89 -4.77 1.40
C VAL A 50 -3.35 -6.17 1.07
N THR A 51 -4.09 -6.30 -0.02
CA THR A 51 -4.49 -7.58 -0.59
C THR A 51 -3.76 -7.77 -1.91
N TYR A 52 -2.95 -8.81 -2.02
CA TYR A 52 -2.14 -9.08 -3.21
C TYR A 52 -2.11 -10.58 -3.54
N ARG A 53 -1.76 -10.91 -4.78
CA ARG A 53 -1.70 -12.30 -5.25
C ARG A 53 -0.26 -12.77 -5.32
N LYS A 54 0.06 -13.84 -4.58
CA LYS A 54 1.39 -14.45 -4.52
C LYS A 54 1.30 -15.94 -4.78
N GLY A 55 1.96 -16.43 -5.82
CA GLY A 55 2.00 -17.87 -6.14
C GLY A 55 0.63 -18.53 -6.32
N GLY A 56 -0.37 -17.77 -6.80
CA GLY A 56 -1.76 -18.24 -6.94
C GLY A 56 -2.65 -18.06 -5.71
N TRP A 57 -2.10 -17.60 -4.59
CA TRP A 57 -2.82 -17.33 -3.34
C TRP A 57 -3.11 -15.84 -3.19
N VAL A 58 -4.27 -15.50 -2.64
CA VAL A 58 -4.58 -14.12 -2.22
C VAL A 58 -4.16 -13.98 -0.77
N LEU A 59 -3.19 -13.11 -0.51
CA LEU A 59 -2.71 -12.76 0.82
C LEU A 59 -3.24 -11.39 1.21
N THR A 60 -3.60 -11.24 2.48
CA THR A 60 -4.00 -9.96 3.07
C THR A 60 -3.09 -9.68 4.25
N GLU A 61 -2.29 -8.63 4.15
CA GLU A 61 -1.28 -8.26 5.16
C GLU A 61 -1.38 -6.76 5.47
N VAL A 62 -0.82 -6.32 6.59
CA VAL A 62 -0.77 -4.90 6.94
C VAL A 62 0.64 -4.40 6.73
N HIS A 63 0.81 -3.43 5.84
CA HIS A 63 2.09 -2.85 5.50
C HIS A 63 2.11 -1.36 5.78
N SER A 64 3.31 -0.86 6.09
CA SER A 64 3.56 0.56 6.24
C SER A 64 3.69 1.23 4.87
N GLN A 65 3.54 2.55 4.80
CA GLN A 65 3.76 3.30 3.57
C GLN A 65 5.14 3.16 2.94
N HIS A 66 6.15 2.74 3.71
CA HIS A 66 7.48 2.49 3.17
C HIS A 66 7.57 1.19 2.37
N ASP A 67 6.74 0.21 2.73
CA ASP A 67 6.67 -1.09 2.07
C ASP A 67 5.70 -1.08 0.87
N LEU A 68 5.08 0.07 0.60
CA LEU A 68 4.07 0.25 -0.43
C LEU A 68 4.49 1.31 -1.45
N ARG A 69 4.33 0.99 -2.73
CA ARG A 69 4.61 1.92 -3.84
C ARG A 69 3.39 2.13 -4.72
N ALA A 70 3.22 3.36 -5.20
CA ALA A 70 2.22 3.62 -6.23
C ALA A 70 2.65 2.95 -7.54
N ARG A 71 1.63 2.47 -8.27
CA ARG A 71 1.76 2.00 -9.63
C ARG A 71 1.72 3.17 -10.61
#